data_AF-A0A1J3JR34-F1
#
_entry.id   AF-A0A1J3JR34-F1
#
_cell.length_a   1.000
_cell.length_b   1.000
_cell.length_c   1.000
_cell.angle_alpha   90.00
_cell.angle_beta   90.00
_cell.angle_gamma   90.00
#
_symmetry.space_group_name_H-M   'P 1'
#
loop_
_entity.id
_entity.type
_entity.pdbx_description
1 polymer ?
#
loop_
_entity_poly.entity_id
_entity_poly.type
_entity_poly.pdbx_seq_one_letter_code
_entity_poly.pdbx_strand_id
1 'polypeptide(L)'
;MKCTFGGVWNGGGGGGQKNMFVASFFFDRAAEAGFVDPAQPVAKVQPLEFEKAAKQACSMKMEQGKSKFPRVEEDNLPYLCLDLVYQYTLLVDGFGLKPSQTITLVKKVKYGEYAVEAAWPLGSAIEAVSSP
;
A
#
# COMPACT_ATOMS: atom_id res chain seq x y z
N MET A 1 5.50 -7.89 -25.93
CA MET A 1 5.92 -7.38 -24.60
C MET A 1 4.69 -7.27 -23.72
N LYS A 2 4.77 -7.63 -22.44
CA LYS A 2 3.70 -7.34 -21.48
C LYS A 2 3.97 -5.99 -20.83
N CYS A 3 2.95 -5.18 -20.69
CA CYS A 3 3.02 -3.86 -20.09
C CYS A 3 2.21 -3.82 -18.80
N THR A 4 2.47 -2.83 -17.96
CA THR A 4 1.61 -2.47 -16.83
C THR A 4 0.44 -1.64 -17.35
N PHE A 5 0.61 -0.32 -17.42
CA PHE A 5 -0.34 0.63 -18.00
C PHE A 5 0.43 1.73 -18.74
N GLY A 6 -0.25 2.48 -19.62
CA GLY A 6 0.38 3.57 -20.39
C GLY A 6 1.53 3.11 -21.30
N GLY A 7 1.57 1.83 -21.70
CA GLY A 7 2.62 1.27 -22.53
C GLY A 7 3.94 0.96 -21.81
N VAL A 8 4.03 1.16 -20.50
CA VAL A 8 5.26 0.92 -19.72
C VAL A 8 5.52 -0.59 -19.59
N TRP A 9 6.73 -1.02 -19.91
CA TRP A 9 7.13 -2.42 -19.79
C TRP A 9 7.08 -2.91 -18.34
N ASN A 10 6.52 -4.11 -18.12
CA ASN A 10 6.34 -4.67 -16.77
C ASN A 10 7.57 -5.40 -16.19
N GLY A 11 8.73 -5.35 -16.85
CA GLY A 11 9.95 -6.02 -16.39
C GLY A 11 9.98 -7.55 -16.55
N GLY A 12 8.93 -8.17 -17.13
CA GLY A 12 8.85 -9.62 -17.34
C GLY A 12 8.38 -10.43 -16.11
N GLY A 13 8.24 -9.81 -14.95
CA GLY A 13 7.82 -10.45 -13.70
C GLY A 13 8.81 -11.51 -13.19
N GLY A 14 8.31 -12.58 -12.58
CA GLY A 14 9.11 -13.73 -12.15
C GLY A 14 9.39 -13.79 -10.64
N GLY A 15 10.44 -14.51 -10.26
CA GLY A 15 10.74 -14.85 -8.85
C GLY A 15 10.90 -13.64 -7.93
N GLY A 16 11.49 -12.55 -8.43
CA GLY A 16 11.72 -11.32 -7.66
C GLY A 16 10.44 -10.55 -7.30
N GLN A 17 9.33 -10.79 -8.00
CA GLN A 17 8.04 -10.11 -7.76
C GLN A 17 7.08 -10.94 -6.88
N LYS A 18 7.49 -12.14 -6.42
CA LYS A 18 6.63 -12.99 -5.59
C LYS A 18 6.35 -12.37 -4.21
N ASN A 19 7.36 -11.71 -3.64
CA ASN A 19 7.29 -11.08 -2.32
C ASN A 19 7.41 -9.57 -2.47
N MET A 20 6.29 -8.87 -2.42
CA MET A 20 6.24 -7.42 -2.60
C MET A 20 6.17 -6.71 -1.25
N PHE A 21 7.09 -5.76 -1.04
CA PHE A 21 6.98 -4.76 0.02
C PHE A 21 6.38 -3.49 -0.59
N VAL A 22 5.28 -3.01 -0.03
CA VAL A 22 4.51 -1.88 -0.54
C VAL A 22 4.44 -0.83 0.57
N ALA A 23 4.95 0.37 0.31
CA ALA A 23 5.23 1.37 1.35
C ALA A 23 4.31 2.60 1.27
N SER A 24 4.53 3.53 2.21
CA SER A 24 3.95 4.89 2.20
C SER A 24 2.42 4.88 2.12
N PHE A 25 1.86 5.55 1.12
CA PHE A 25 0.42 5.79 0.98
C PHE A 25 -0.46 4.52 1.06
N PHE A 26 0.05 3.37 0.59
CA PHE A 26 -0.65 2.09 0.72
C PHE A 26 -0.82 1.65 2.18
N PHE A 27 0.21 1.83 3.00
CA PHE A 27 0.11 1.53 4.43
C PHE A 27 -0.86 2.48 5.13
N ASP A 28 -0.75 3.78 4.86
CA ASP A 28 -1.56 4.78 5.56
C ASP A 28 -3.06 4.62 5.24
N ARG A 29 -3.44 4.47 3.96
CA ARG A 29 -4.85 4.20 3.58
C ARG A 29 -5.36 2.89 4.15
N ALA A 30 -4.55 1.85 4.23
CA ALA A 30 -4.94 0.58 4.84
C ALA A 30 -5.18 0.71 6.36
N ALA A 31 -4.35 1.49 7.05
CA ALA A 31 -4.49 1.74 8.48
C ALA A 31 -5.72 2.59 8.79
N GLU A 32 -5.98 3.61 7.97
CA GLU A 32 -7.15 4.48 8.08
C GLU A 32 -8.45 3.75 7.73
N ALA A 33 -8.43 2.91 6.71
CA ALA A 33 -9.56 2.05 6.33
C ALA A 33 -9.80 0.91 7.34
N GLY A 34 -8.92 0.74 8.33
CA GLY A 34 -9.13 -0.10 9.50
C GLY A 34 -8.74 -1.57 9.34
N PHE A 35 -8.18 -1.99 8.21
CA PHE A 35 -7.73 -3.36 7.99
C PHE A 35 -6.23 -3.56 8.27
N VAL A 36 -5.54 -2.52 8.74
CA VAL A 36 -4.17 -2.57 9.27
C VAL A 36 -4.10 -1.86 10.62
N ASP A 37 -3.25 -2.37 11.53
CA ASP A 37 -2.91 -1.71 12.79
C ASP A 37 -1.79 -0.67 12.55
N PRO A 38 -2.04 0.64 12.72
CA PRO A 38 -1.03 1.68 12.53
C PRO A 38 0.14 1.60 13.52
N ALA A 39 0.00 0.88 14.64
CA ALA A 39 1.08 0.69 15.61
C ALA A 39 2.13 -0.32 15.12
N GLN A 40 1.78 -1.18 14.15
CA GLN A 40 2.72 -2.17 13.63
C GLN A 40 3.61 -1.56 12.53
N PRO A 41 4.91 -1.90 12.50
CA PRO A 41 5.81 -1.42 11.45
C PRO A 41 5.53 -2.06 10.08
N VAL A 42 4.91 -3.24 10.09
CA VAL A 42 4.57 -4.04 8.91
C VAL A 42 3.21 -4.71 9.07
N ALA A 43 2.52 -4.95 7.97
CA ALA A 43 1.30 -5.76 7.93
C ALA A 43 1.26 -6.62 6.68
N LYS A 44 0.82 -7.89 6.81
CA LYS A 44 0.57 -8.76 5.66
C LYS A 44 -0.89 -8.66 5.27
N VAL A 45 -1.15 -8.25 4.04
CA VAL A 45 -2.52 -8.08 3.50
C VAL A 45 -2.64 -8.68 2.11
N GLN A 46 -3.86 -8.69 1.59
CA GLN A 46 -4.15 -9.02 0.20
C GLN A 46 -4.70 -7.77 -0.51
N PRO A 47 -4.42 -7.55 -1.81
CA PRO A 47 -5.06 -6.48 -2.57
C PRO A 47 -6.59 -6.49 -2.44
N LEU A 48 -7.22 -7.67 -2.33
CA LEU A 48 -8.65 -7.81 -2.10
C LEU A 48 -9.18 -7.04 -0.87
N GLU A 49 -8.37 -6.82 0.16
CA GLU A 49 -8.79 -6.04 1.33
C GLU A 49 -9.02 -4.56 0.98
N PHE A 50 -8.23 -3.99 0.05
CA PHE A 50 -8.47 -2.65 -0.49
C PHE A 50 -9.79 -2.60 -1.26
N GLU A 51 -10.11 -3.63 -2.05
CA GLU A 51 -11.40 -3.70 -2.78
C GLU A 51 -12.60 -3.76 -1.83
N LYS A 52 -12.51 -4.55 -0.76
CA LYS A 52 -13.56 -4.65 0.26
C LYS A 52 -13.78 -3.31 0.96
N ALA A 53 -12.69 -2.66 1.38
CA ALA A 53 -12.75 -1.34 1.98
C ALA A 53 -13.31 -0.29 1.00
N ALA A 54 -12.89 -0.33 -0.26
CA ALA A 54 -13.41 0.53 -1.32
C ALA A 54 -14.93 0.38 -1.47
N LYS A 55 -15.45 -0.85 -1.56
CA LYS A 55 -16.90 -1.08 -1.66
C LYS A 55 -17.68 -0.47 -0.49
N GLN A 56 -17.14 -0.54 0.72
CA GLN A 56 -17.74 0.07 1.91
C GLN A 56 -17.69 1.60 1.85
N ALA A 57 -16.54 2.18 1.50
CA ALA A 57 -16.34 3.62 1.38
C ALA A 57 -17.17 4.24 0.25
N CYS A 58 -17.28 3.58 -0.89
CA CYS A 58 -18.03 4.09 -2.04
C CYS A 58 -19.56 3.99 -1.87
N SER A 59 -20.03 3.10 -0.98
CA SER A 59 -21.46 2.90 -0.72
C SER A 59 -21.97 3.67 0.50
N MET A 60 -21.10 4.38 1.22
CA MET A 60 -21.50 5.16 2.40
C MET A 60 -21.97 6.56 2.00
N LYS A 61 -22.84 7.13 2.84
CA LYS A 61 -23.09 8.58 2.79
C LYS A 61 -22.00 9.32 3.55
N MET A 62 -21.72 10.56 3.16
CA MET A 62 -20.61 11.34 3.73
C MET A 62 -20.74 11.52 5.26
N GLU A 63 -21.96 11.68 5.77
CA GLU A 63 -22.26 11.86 7.19
C GLU A 63 -21.90 10.62 8.03
N GLN A 64 -21.83 9.44 7.39
CA GLN A 64 -21.45 8.19 8.05
C GLN A 64 -19.93 7.99 8.07
N GLY A 65 -19.17 8.80 7.33
CA GLY A 65 -17.77 8.54 7.04
C GLY A 65 -16.91 8.41 8.29
N LYS A 66 -16.98 9.38 9.21
CA LYS A 66 -16.24 9.32 10.49
C LYS A 66 -16.69 8.20 11.42
N SER A 67 -17.95 7.78 11.35
CA SER A 67 -18.43 6.65 12.15
C SER A 67 -17.91 5.30 11.61
N LYS A 68 -17.85 5.14 10.28
CA LYS A 68 -17.38 3.91 9.62
C LYS A 68 -15.86 3.81 9.55
N PHE A 69 -15.20 4.95 9.34
CA PHE A 69 -13.75 5.06 9.20
C PHE A 69 -13.20 6.09 10.19
N PRO A 70 -13.19 5.76 11.50
CA PRO A 70 -12.86 6.73 12.56
C PRO A 70 -11.41 7.22 12.52
N ARG A 71 -10.53 6.50 11.83
CA ARG A 71 -9.10 6.82 11.69
C ARG A 71 -8.77 7.68 10.47
N VAL A 72 -9.70 7.83 9.52
CA VAL A 72 -9.48 8.65 8.33
C VAL A 72 -9.52 10.13 8.73
N GLU A 73 -8.51 10.90 8.37
CA GLU A 73 -8.48 12.35 8.60
C GLU A 73 -9.63 13.07 7.87
N GLU A 74 -10.11 14.20 8.39
CA GLU A 74 -11.26 14.93 7.81
C GLU A 74 -11.04 15.30 6.35
N ASP A 75 -9.86 15.81 6.01
CA ASP A 75 -9.50 16.24 4.66
C ASP A 75 -9.36 15.06 3.68
N ASN A 76 -9.10 13.85 4.19
CA ASN A 76 -8.96 12.64 3.38
C ASN A 76 -10.31 11.94 3.13
N LEU A 77 -11.30 12.15 4.00
CA LEU A 77 -12.56 11.45 3.96
C LEU A 77 -13.32 11.60 2.62
N PRO A 78 -13.37 12.78 1.97
CA PRO A 78 -14.03 12.94 0.68
C PRO A 78 -13.41 12.09 -0.45
N TYR A 79 -12.13 11.73 -0.31
CA TYR A 79 -11.36 11.02 -1.33
C TYR A 79 -11.16 9.54 -1.03
N LEU A 80 -11.59 9.06 0.15
CA LEU A 80 -11.32 7.69 0.61
C LEU A 80 -11.77 6.60 -0.39
N CYS A 81 -12.96 6.75 -0.99
CA CYS A 81 -13.44 5.83 -2.02
C CYS A 81 -12.49 5.82 -3.24
N LEU A 82 -12.12 7.00 -3.73
CA LEU A 82 -11.21 7.15 -4.87
C LEU A 82 -9.85 6.51 -4.56
N ASP A 83 -9.29 6.80 -3.39
CA ASP A 83 -7.97 6.32 -2.97
C ASP A 83 -7.93 4.79 -2.86
N LEU A 84 -8.93 4.17 -2.25
CA LEU A 84 -8.99 2.71 -2.09
C LEU A 84 -9.21 2.00 -3.43
N VAL A 85 -10.06 2.56 -4.31
CA VAL A 85 -10.22 2.06 -5.68
C VAL A 85 -8.92 2.19 -6.46
N TYR A 86 -8.25 3.34 -6.37
CA TYR A 86 -6.97 3.58 -7.03
C TYR A 86 -5.90 2.58 -6.58
N GLN A 87 -5.77 2.36 -5.26
CA GLN A 87 -4.79 1.42 -4.73
C GLN A 87 -5.05 -0.03 -5.17
N TYR A 88 -6.32 -0.47 -5.14
CA TYR A 88 -6.68 -1.80 -5.65
C TYR A 88 -6.37 -1.95 -7.14
N THR A 89 -6.88 -1.03 -7.97
CA THR A 89 -6.72 -1.07 -9.42
C THR A 89 -5.26 -0.96 -9.84
N LEU A 90 -4.46 -0.13 -9.17
CA LEU A 90 -3.03 -0.03 -9.43
C LEU A 90 -2.29 -1.35 -9.15
N LEU A 91 -2.60 -2.01 -8.03
CA LEU A 91 -1.97 -3.29 -7.68
C LEU A 91 -2.40 -4.43 -8.61
N VAL A 92 -3.70 -4.53 -8.89
CA VAL A 92 -4.27 -5.67 -9.62
C VAL A 92 -4.24 -5.44 -11.12
N ASP A 93 -4.88 -4.38 -11.62
CA ASP A 93 -4.99 -4.12 -13.05
C ASP A 93 -3.71 -3.50 -13.62
N GLY A 94 -3.07 -2.62 -12.84
CA GLY A 94 -1.82 -1.95 -13.24
C GLY A 94 -0.61 -2.87 -13.15
N PHE A 95 -0.32 -3.41 -11.98
CA PHE A 95 0.86 -4.24 -11.74
C PHE A 95 0.64 -5.74 -11.93
N GLY A 96 -0.60 -6.18 -12.15
CA GLY A 96 -0.90 -7.58 -12.47
C GLY A 96 -0.83 -8.53 -11.27
N LEU A 97 -0.90 -8.02 -10.03
CA LEU A 97 -0.94 -8.88 -8.84
C LEU A 97 -2.27 -9.62 -8.78
N LYS A 98 -2.25 -10.86 -8.29
CA LYS A 98 -3.50 -11.57 -8.00
C LYS A 98 -4.18 -10.91 -6.79
N PRO A 99 -5.52 -10.72 -6.79
CA PRO A 99 -6.23 -10.16 -5.64
C PRO A 99 -5.98 -10.91 -4.33
N SER A 100 -5.70 -12.22 -4.40
CA SER A 100 -5.41 -13.09 -3.26
C SER A 100 -3.92 -13.21 -2.90
N GLN A 101 -3.01 -12.57 -3.67
CA GLN A 101 -1.58 -12.61 -3.39
C GLN A 101 -1.28 -11.84 -2.09
N THR A 102 -0.52 -12.44 -1.19
CA THR A 102 -0.06 -11.75 0.01
C THR A 102 1.02 -10.73 -0.35
N ILE A 103 0.81 -9.49 0.07
CA ILE A 103 1.78 -8.41 0.03
C ILE A 103 2.12 -7.97 1.45
N THR A 104 3.29 -7.37 1.64
CA THR A 104 3.70 -6.78 2.91
C THR A 104 3.60 -5.27 2.81
N LEU A 105 2.64 -4.66 3.50
CA LEU A 105 2.65 -3.22 3.72
C LEU A 105 3.73 -2.88 4.74
N VAL A 106 4.55 -1.88 4.45
CA VAL A 106 5.68 -1.51 5.31
C VAL A 106 5.69 0.00 5.57
N LYS A 107 5.72 0.36 6.85
CA LYS A 107 5.96 1.73 7.31
C LYS A 107 7.37 1.89 7.84
N LYS A 108 7.84 0.89 8.59
CA LYS A 108 9.20 0.83 9.12
C LYS A 108 9.79 -0.56 8.96
N VAL A 109 11.11 -0.63 8.81
CA VAL A 109 11.90 -1.85 8.82
C VAL A 109 12.63 -1.96 10.15
N LYS A 110 12.46 -3.09 10.83
CA LYS A 110 13.19 -3.36 12.09
C LYS A 110 14.64 -3.70 11.79
N TYR A 111 15.57 -3.03 12.47
CA TYR A 111 17.00 -3.26 12.40
C TYR A 111 17.59 -3.27 13.81
N GLY A 112 17.84 -4.48 14.35
CA GLY A 112 18.16 -4.65 15.77
C GLY A 112 17.02 -4.11 16.65
N GLU A 113 17.36 -3.20 17.55
CA GLU A 113 16.40 -2.51 18.44
C GLU A 113 15.77 -1.26 17.79
N TYR A 114 16.19 -0.89 16.58
CA TYR A 114 15.72 0.30 15.88
C TYR A 114 14.63 -0.03 14.86
N ALA A 115 13.78 0.96 14.57
CA ALA A 115 12.81 0.90 13.49
C ALA A 115 13.07 2.05 12.52
N VAL A 116 13.64 1.73 11.36
CA VAL A 116 14.00 2.70 10.32
C VAL A 116 12.82 2.88 9.38
N GLU A 117 12.57 4.11 8.93
CA GLU A 117 11.53 4.37 7.93
C GLU A 117 11.77 3.57 6.65
N ALA A 118 10.70 2.99 6.09
CA ALA A 118 10.77 2.32 4.80
C ALA A 118 10.78 3.34 3.66
N ALA A 119 11.92 4.02 3.52
CA ALA A 119 12.15 5.09 2.57
C ALA A 119 13.56 5.00 1.95
N TRP A 120 13.79 5.83 0.93
CA TRP A 120 15.03 5.89 0.15
C TRP A 120 16.32 6.28 0.92
N PRO A 121 16.30 7.07 2.03
CA PRO A 121 17.55 7.61 2.59
C PRO A 121 18.56 6.55 3.05
N LEU A 122 18.10 5.45 3.66
CA LEU A 122 18.99 4.37 4.09
C LEU A 122 19.69 3.70 2.90
N GLY A 123 18.95 3.43 1.82
CA GLY A 123 19.50 2.85 0.60
C GLY A 123 20.56 3.76 -0.04
N SER A 124 20.27 5.06 -0.10
CA SER A 124 21.21 6.07 -0.61
C SER A 124 22.48 6.17 0.23
N ALA A 125 22.35 6.13 1.57
CA ALA A 125 23.50 6.11 2.46
C ALA A 125 24.37 4.85 2.26
N ILE A 126 23.74 3.67 2.15
CA ILE A 126 24.45 2.41 1.87
C ILE A 126 25.20 2.50 0.55
N GLU A 127 24.57 3.01 -0.51
CA GLU A 127 25.22 3.21 -1.81
C GLU A 127 26.43 4.14 -1.70
N ALA A 128 26.27 5.29 -1.03
CA ALA A 128 27.34 6.27 -0.87
C ALA A 128 28.55 5.71 -0.10
N VAL A 129 28.34 4.89 0.94
CA VAL A 129 29.44 4.33 1.74
C VAL A 129 30.00 3.02 1.19
N SER A 130 29.27 2.33 0.32
CA SER A 130 29.71 1.07 -0.32
C SER A 130 30.40 1.32 -1.67
N SER A 131 30.31 2.54 -2.20
CA SER A 131 31.00 2.95 -3.42
C SER A 131 32.51 3.09 -3.14
N PRO A 132 33.38 2.48 -3.97
CA PRO A 132 34.83 2.52 -3.80
C PRO A 132 35.44 3.92 -3.97
#